data_AF-A0A838S7B2-F1
#
_entry.id   AF-A0A838S7B2-F1
#
_cell.length_a   1.000
_cell.length_b   1.000
_cell.length_c   1.000
_cell.angle_alpha   90.00
_cell.angle_beta   90.00
_cell.angle_gamma   90.00
#
_symmetry.space_group_name_H-M   'P 1'
#
loop_
_entity.id
_entity.type
_entity.pdbx_description
1 polymer ?
#
loop_
_entity_poly.entity_id
_entity_poly.type
_entity_poly.pdbx_seq_one_letter_code
_entity_poly.pdbx_strand_id
1 'polypeptide(L)' 'MQAGEVLEFSTGAMVPCVRLGQRTTAHGTVAVTSDRVIFFSTKIGGFESQAIDYDLIASVDFKKGMLYGELDIAAAGDHA' A
#
# COMPACT_ATOMS: atom_id res chain seq x y z
N MET A 1 -0.26 8.87 -12.02
CA MET A 1 -1.06 9.98 -11.47
C MET A 1 -1.97 10.45 -12.57
N GLN A 2 -3.29 10.35 -12.37
CA GLN A 2 -4.24 10.90 -13.34
C GLN A 2 -4.14 12.43 -13.33
N ALA A 3 -4.49 13.07 -14.44
CA ALA A 3 -4.43 14.53 -14.53
C ALA A 3 -5.43 15.13 -13.52
N GLY A 4 -4.91 15.78 -12.46
CA GLY A 4 -5.70 16.36 -11.38
C GLY A 4 -5.64 15.60 -10.04
N GLU A 5 -5.04 14.42 -10.00
CA GLU A 5 -4.88 13.64 -8.76
C GLU A 5 -3.82 14.30 -7.85
N VAL A 6 -4.18 14.61 -6.61
CA VAL A 6 -3.31 15.31 -5.66
C VAL A 6 -2.77 14.33 -4.62
N LEU A 7 -1.47 14.40 -4.33
CA LEU A 7 -0.87 13.67 -3.22
C LEU A 7 -1.20 14.38 -1.91
N GLU A 8 -1.90 13.71 -1.01
CA GLU A 8 -2.28 14.26 0.30
C GLU A 8 -1.28 13.90 1.38
N PHE A 9 -0.80 12.65 1.37
CA PHE A 9 0.12 12.14 2.38
C PHE A 9 1.04 11.06 1.82
N SER A 10 2.24 10.95 2.35
CA SER A 10 3.13 9.82 2.06
C SER A 10 4.00 9.49 3.26
N THR A 11 4.20 8.21 3.54
CA THR A 11 5.11 7.75 4.59
C THR A 11 5.88 6.50 4.16
N GLY A 12 7.08 6.32 4.71
CA GLY A 12 7.78 5.05 4.64
C GLY A 12 7.05 3.99 5.45
N ALA A 13 6.98 2.77 4.93
CA ALA A 13 6.33 1.63 5.58
C ALA A 13 6.98 0.30 5.15
N MET A 14 6.67 -0.76 5.89
CA MET A 14 6.88 -2.12 5.43
C MET A 14 5.63 -2.52 4.64
N VAL A 15 5.78 -2.73 3.33
CA VAL A 15 4.65 -3.05 2.45
C VAL A 15 4.74 -4.50 1.96
N PRO A 16 3.62 -5.22 1.83
CA PRO A 16 3.60 -6.55 1.22
C PRO A 16 4.03 -6.48 -0.25
N CYS A 17 4.84 -7.42 -0.70
CA CYS A 17 5.25 -7.55 -2.10
C CYS A 17 5.53 -9.01 -2.46
N VAL A 18 5.61 -9.31 -3.76
CA VAL A 18 5.99 -10.64 -4.23
C VAL A 18 7.44 -10.61 -4.72
N ARG A 19 8.35 -11.22 -3.95
CA ARG A 19 9.74 -11.42 -4.37
C ARG A 19 9.98 -12.88 -4.69
N LEU A 20 10.49 -13.14 -5.90
CA LEU A 20 10.81 -14.49 -6.37
C LEU A 20 9.63 -15.49 -6.25
N GLY A 21 8.40 -15.00 -6.49
CA GLY A 21 7.18 -15.82 -6.38
C GLY A 21 6.70 -16.07 -4.95
N GLN A 22 7.34 -15.48 -3.93
CA GLN A 22 6.92 -15.56 -2.53
C GLN A 22 6.39 -14.21 -2.04
N ARG A 23 5.26 -14.24 -1.32
CA ARG A 23 4.77 -13.08 -0.55
C ARG A 23 5.76 -12.78 0.57
N THR A 24 6.23 -11.55 0.63
CA THR A 24 7.15 -11.04 1.65
C THR A 24 6.82 -9.58 1.95
N THR A 25 7.56 -8.96 2.86
CA THR A 25 7.45 -7.53 3.15
C THR A 25 8.76 -6.85 2.77
N ALA A 26 8.67 -5.67 2.15
CA ALA A 26 9.83 -4.85 1.82
C ALA A 26 9.65 -3.42 2.32
N HIS A 27 10.78 -2.73 2.55
CA HIS A 27 10.76 -1.30 2.74
C HIS A 27 10.21 -0.62 1.49
N GLY A 28 9.20 0.20 1.71
CA GLY A 28 8.47 0.90 0.67
C GLY A 28 7.86 2.19 1.18
N THR A 29 6.99 2.74 0.36
CA THR A 29 6.24 3.97 0.63
C THR A 29 4.77 3.66 0.46
N VAL A 30 3.96 4.14 1.39
CA VAL A 30 2.51 4.27 1.21
C VAL A 30 2.24 5.73 0.87
N ALA A 31 1.55 5.96 -0.23
CA ALA A 31 1.09 7.27 -0.67
C ALA A 31 -0.43 7.29 -0.71
N VAL A 32 -1.02 8.32 -0.12
CA VAL A 32 -2.46 8.56 -0.07
C VAL A 32 -2.71 9.76 -0.97
N THR A 33 -3.52 9.56 -2.01
CA THR A 33 -3.91 10.62 -2.95
C THR A 33 -5.38 10.98 -2.73
N SER A 34 -5.87 11.97 -3.48
CA SER A 34 -7.30 12.33 -3.47
C SER A 34 -8.23 11.18 -3.89
N ASP A 35 -7.70 10.16 -4.58
CA ASP A 35 -8.53 9.15 -5.27
C ASP A 35 -8.23 7.70 -4.82
N ARG A 36 -7.03 7.45 -4.29
CA ARG A 36 -6.55 6.08 -4.01
C ARG A 36 -5.39 6.02 -3.03
N VAL A 37 -5.13 4.81 -2.54
CA VAL A 37 -3.92 4.48 -1.81
C VAL A 37 -2.96 3.73 -2.73
N ILE A 38 -1.69 4.13 -2.73
CA ILE A 38 -0.63 3.52 -3.53
C ILE A 38 0.43 2.95 -2.58
N PHE A 39 0.67 1.65 -2.70
CA PHE A 39 1.79 0.95 -2.09
C PHE A 39 2.90 0.83 -3.11
N PHE A 40 4.08 1.34 -2.77
CA PHE A 40 5.26 1.29 -3.61
C PHE A 40 6.37 0.56 -2.87
N SER A 41 7.02 -0.42 -3.49
CA SER A 41 8.15 -1.15 -2.91
C SER A 41 9.28 -1.34 -3.90
N THR A 42 10.50 -1.45 -3.36
CA THR A 42 11.65 -1.86 -4.16
C THR A 42 11.71 -3.38 -4.24
N LYS A 43 12.07 -3.91 -5.40
CA LYS A 43 12.40 -5.33 -5.59
C LYS A 43 13.72 -5.48 -6.34
N ILE A 44 14.29 -6.67 -6.33
CA ILE A 44 15.52 -6.94 -7.09
C ILE A 44 15.23 -6.67 -8.57
N GLY A 45 15.96 -5.72 -9.16
CA GLY A 45 15.82 -5.36 -10.58
C GLY A 45 14.68 -4.39 -10.92
N GLY A 46 14.03 -3.75 -9.94
CA GLY A 46 13.04 -2.71 -10.24
C GLY A 46 12.16 -2.31 -9.06
N PHE A 47 10.95 -1.89 -9.38
CA PHE A 47 9.93 -1.49 -8.42
C PHE A 47 8.64 -2.28 -8.63
N GLU A 48 7.85 -2.38 -7.57
CA GLU A 48 6.50 -2.92 -7.58
C GLU A 48 5.58 -1.88 -6.96
N SER A 49 4.45 -1.64 -7.63
CA SER A 49 3.44 -0.71 -7.15
C SER A 49 2.07 -1.36 -7.22
N GLN A 50 1.31 -1.24 -6.15
CA GLN A 50 -0.10 -1.60 -6.08
C GLN A 50 -0.90 -0.35 -5.76
N ALA A 51 -2.02 -0.16 -6.42
CA ALA A 51 -2.94 0.94 -6.14
C ALA A 51 -4.33 0.38 -5.84
N ILE A 52 -4.99 0.96 -4.84
CA ILE A 52 -6.33 0.59 -4.41
C ILE A 52 -7.18 1.86 -4.43
N ASP A 53 -8.12 1.92 -5.36
CA ASP A 53 -9.09 3.00 -5.46
C ASP A 53 -10.02 2.96 -4.24
N TYR A 54 -10.43 4.13 -3.71
CA TYR A 54 -11.21 4.20 -2.48
C TYR A 54 -12.54 3.44 -2.54
N ASP A 55 -13.17 3.40 -3.72
CA ASP A 55 -14.42 2.67 -3.95
C ASP A 55 -14.27 1.15 -3.76
N LEU A 56 -13.04 0.63 -3.76
CA LEU A 56 -12.75 -0.78 -3.52
C LEU A 56 -12.34 -1.07 -2.08
N ILE A 57 -12.12 -0.06 -1.23
CA ILE A 57 -11.73 -0.28 0.16
C ILE A 57 -12.96 -0.62 0.99
N ALA A 58 -12.97 -1.82 1.57
CA ALA A 58 -14.02 -2.32 2.43
C ALA A 58 -13.83 -1.93 3.90
N SER A 59 -12.58 -1.94 4.39
CA SER A 59 -12.25 -1.49 5.74
C SER A 59 -10.81 -0.98 5.84
N VAL A 60 -10.59 -0.12 6.84
CA VAL A 60 -9.26 0.35 7.24
C VAL A 60 -9.15 0.20 8.76
N ASP A 61 -8.31 -0.73 9.20
CA ASP A 61 -8.10 -1.03 10.60
C ASP A 61 -6.70 -0.59 11.02
N PHE A 62 -6.62 0.22 12.08
CA PHE A 62 -5.34 0.69 12.62
C PHE A 62 -5.07 0.04 13.98
N LYS A 63 -3.92 -0.60 14.10
CA LYS A 63 -3.42 -1.15 15.36
C LYS A 63 -2.20 -0.37 15.80
N LYS A 64 -2.28 0.19 17.02
CA LYS A 64 -1.13 0.81 17.65
C LYS A 64 -0.30 -0.26 18.37
N GLY A 65 0.78 -0.72 17.74
CA GLY A 65 1.77 -1.56 18.41
C GLY A 65 2.71 -0.74 19.30
N MET A 66 3.49 -1.45 20.11
CA MET A 66 4.40 -0.84 21.10
C MET A 66 5.61 -0.14 20.46
N LEU A 67 6.12 -0.68 19.34
CA LEU A 67 7.20 -0.07 18.55
C LEU A 67 6.74 0.44 17.18
N TYR A 68 5.79 -0.26 16.55
CA TYR A 68 5.30 0.06 15.21
C TYR A 68 3.78 0.07 15.20
N GLY A 69 3.17 0.97 14.42
CA GLY A 69 1.77 0.88 14.05
C GLY A 69 1.60 -0.08 12.88
N GLU A 70 0.44 -0.72 12.81
CA GLU A 70 0.01 -1.55 11.68
C GLU A 70 -1.27 -0.93 11.11
N LEU A 71 -1.35 -0.88 9.78
CA LEU A 71 -2.51 -0.40 9.04
C LEU A 71 -2.94 -1.53 8.10
N ASP A 72 -4.08 -2.13 8.39
CA ASP A 72 -4.68 -3.17 7.59
C ASP A 72 -5.76 -2.54 6.69
N ILE A 73 -5.62 -2.69 5.37
CA ILE A 73 -6.57 -2.18 4.39
C ILE A 73 -7.17 -3.37 3.67
N ALA A 74 -8.46 -3.64 3.88
CA ALA A 74 -9.18 -4.69 3.18
C ALA A 74 -9.81 -4.11 1.92
N ALA A 75 -9.56 -4.72 0.75
CA ALA A 75 -10.14 -4.31 -0.51
C ALA A 75 -11.01 -5.40 -1.15
N ALA A 76 -12.05 -5.00 -1.87
CA ALA A 76 -12.89 -5.90 -2.64
C ALA A 76 -12.05 -6.60 -3.72
N GLY A 77 -11.96 -7.93 -3.65
CA GLY A 77 -11.17 -8.76 -4.57
C GLY A 77 -9.82 -9.26 -4.01
N ASP A 78 -9.48 -8.98 -2.75
CA ASP A 78 -8.22 -9.43 -2.13
C ASP A 78 -8.17 -10.94 -1.79
N HIS A 79 -9.27 -11.66 -2.06
CA HIS A 79 -9.36 -13.12 -2.03
C HIS A 79 -9.72 -13.65 -3.43
N ALA A 80 -8.74 -13.76 -4.32
CA ALA A 80 -8.85 -14.52 -5.56
C ALA A 80 -7.56 -15.34 -5.78
#